data_AF-A0A4Q3AMA3-F1
#
_entry.id   AF-A0A4Q3AMA3-F1
#
_cell.length_a   1.000
_cell.length_b   1.000
_cell.length_c   1.000
_cell.angle_alpha   90.00
_cell.angle_beta   90.00
_cell.angle_gamma   90.00
#
_symmetry.space_group_name_H-M   'P 1'
#
loop_
_entity.id
_entity.type
_entity.pdbx_description
1 polymer ?
#
loop_
_entity_poly.entity_id
_entity_poly.type
_entity_poly.pdbx_seq_one_letter_code
_entity_poly.pdbx_strand_id
1 'polypeptide(L)'
;MRSRIITSPCFSGEKVIGAILFERTMDGHVEDKPTPHALIERGVVPFIKIDKGLEAEENGVQLMKPMPDLDALLTKARALGVFGTKERSVVNLANRDGIAAVVKQQFEIGAQVLSHGMMPIIEPEVNIKSPERAEADAILRDEILKALDALPEGQQVMLKLSIPATPGLFDPLIDHPKVLRVVALSGGFKRPEACAELARNRGMIASFSRALLEDLRHGMTDAEFDAALGEAIDAIHAASTQKAMATA
;
A
#
# COMPACT_ATOMS: atom_id res chain seq x y z
N MET A 1 -8.88 -14.65 -12.41
CA MET A 1 -9.07 -13.95 -11.12
C MET A 1 -8.98 -12.43 -11.27
N ARG A 2 -7.81 -11.83 -11.56
CA ARG A 2 -7.67 -10.35 -11.65
C ARG A 2 -8.61 -9.68 -12.65
N SER A 3 -8.71 -10.21 -13.88
CA SER A 3 -9.68 -9.75 -14.87
C SER A 3 -11.12 -9.78 -14.30
N ARG A 4 -11.56 -10.92 -13.75
CA ARG A 4 -12.87 -11.07 -13.08
C ARG A 4 -13.13 -10.05 -11.97
N ILE A 5 -12.11 -9.69 -11.18
CA ILE A 5 -12.25 -8.64 -10.15
C ILE A 5 -12.48 -7.27 -10.81
N ILE A 6 -11.66 -6.92 -11.80
CA ILE A 6 -11.71 -5.60 -12.46
C ILE A 6 -13.05 -5.41 -13.20
N THR A 7 -13.57 -6.47 -13.83
CA THR A 7 -14.85 -6.45 -14.55
C THR A 7 -16.07 -6.60 -13.65
N SER A 8 -15.90 -6.98 -12.38
CA SER A 8 -17.01 -7.12 -11.43
C SER A 8 -17.69 -5.76 -11.21
N PRO A 9 -19.04 -5.68 -11.24
CA PRO A 9 -19.78 -4.43 -11.03
C PRO A 9 -19.46 -3.75 -9.69
N CYS A 10 -19.05 -4.51 -8.67
CA CYS A 10 -18.68 -3.99 -7.37
C CYS A 10 -17.30 -3.29 -7.35
N PHE A 11 -16.47 -3.49 -8.37
CA PHE A 11 -15.13 -2.91 -8.46
C PHE A 11 -15.14 -1.64 -9.33
N SER A 12 -15.36 -0.51 -8.66
CA SER A 12 -15.41 0.83 -9.26
C SER A 12 -14.70 1.87 -8.38
N GLY A 13 -14.48 3.05 -8.96
CA GLY A 13 -13.89 4.21 -8.30
C GLY A 13 -14.70 4.80 -7.14
N GLU A 14 -15.92 4.32 -6.89
CA GLU A 14 -16.77 4.82 -5.81
C GLU A 14 -16.21 4.49 -4.42
N LYS A 15 -15.72 3.25 -4.25
CA LYS A 15 -15.18 2.74 -2.97
C LYS A 15 -13.73 2.28 -3.08
N VAL A 16 -13.29 1.88 -4.28
CA VAL A 16 -11.92 1.45 -4.56
C VAL A 16 -11.23 2.51 -5.42
N ILE A 17 -10.55 3.45 -4.77
CA ILE A 17 -9.97 4.61 -5.46
C ILE A 17 -8.65 4.30 -6.18
N GLY A 18 -8.01 3.16 -5.90
CA GLY A 18 -6.77 2.76 -6.56
C GLY A 18 -6.47 1.27 -6.45
N ALA A 19 -5.72 0.75 -7.41
CA ALA A 19 -5.33 -0.65 -7.48
C ALA A 19 -3.84 -0.81 -7.83
N ILE A 20 -3.13 -1.59 -7.02
CA ILE A 20 -1.69 -1.85 -7.22
C ILE A 20 -1.53 -3.14 -8.02
N LEU A 21 -0.96 -3.01 -9.22
CA LEU A 21 -0.73 -4.09 -10.16
C LEU A 21 0.64 -4.76 -9.91
N PHE A 22 0.72 -6.04 -10.24
CA PHE A 22 2.00 -6.67 -10.55
C PHE A 22 2.36 -6.35 -12.00
N GLU A 23 3.66 -6.33 -12.31
CA GLU A 23 4.17 -6.07 -13.67
C GLU A 23 3.52 -6.95 -14.74
N ARG A 24 3.44 -8.27 -14.51
CA ARG A 24 2.75 -9.19 -15.42
C ARG A 24 1.26 -8.84 -15.65
N THR A 25 0.61 -8.25 -14.66
CA THR A 25 -0.80 -7.82 -14.79
C THR A 25 -0.89 -6.50 -15.56
N MET A 26 0.03 -5.56 -15.32
CA MET A 26 0.12 -4.31 -16.09
C MET A 26 0.30 -4.59 -17.60
N ASP A 27 1.14 -5.58 -17.92
CA ASP A 27 1.42 -6.02 -19.30
C ASP A 27 0.27 -6.82 -19.94
N GLY A 28 -0.71 -7.22 -19.13
CA GLY A 28 -1.86 -7.98 -19.56
C GLY A 28 -3.02 -7.11 -20.05
N HIS A 29 -4.05 -7.78 -20.54
CA HIS A 29 -5.29 -7.15 -21.00
C HIS A 29 -6.49 -7.61 -20.17
N VAL A 30 -7.48 -6.73 -20.04
CA VAL A 30 -8.82 -7.00 -19.50
C VAL A 30 -9.82 -6.51 -20.55
N GLU A 31 -10.67 -7.41 -21.05
CA GLU A 31 -11.64 -7.11 -22.12
C GLU A 31 -10.97 -6.40 -23.32
N ASP A 32 -9.87 -6.97 -23.80
CA ASP A 32 -9.05 -6.47 -24.93
C ASP A 32 -8.40 -5.09 -24.73
N LYS A 33 -8.46 -4.52 -23.52
CA LYS A 33 -7.80 -3.25 -23.17
C LYS A 33 -6.58 -3.49 -22.30
N PRO A 34 -5.52 -2.68 -22.42
CA PRO A 34 -4.43 -2.68 -21.45
C PRO A 34 -4.98 -2.54 -20.02
N THR A 35 -4.50 -3.36 -19.09
CA THR A 35 -5.09 -3.44 -17.75
C THR A 35 -5.15 -2.09 -17.00
N PRO A 36 -4.11 -1.21 -17.07
CA PRO A 36 -4.21 0.13 -16.49
C PRO A 36 -5.37 0.95 -17.07
N HIS A 37 -5.62 0.88 -18.38
CA HIS A 37 -6.73 1.60 -19.01
C HIS A 37 -8.09 1.04 -18.57
N ALA A 38 -8.22 -0.28 -18.44
CA ALA A 38 -9.43 -0.89 -17.90
C ALA A 38 -9.71 -0.41 -16.47
N LEU A 39 -8.70 -0.23 -15.62
CA LEU A 39 -8.88 0.37 -14.27
C LEU A 39 -9.34 1.82 -14.35
N ILE A 40 -8.70 2.63 -15.20
CA ILE A 40 -9.03 4.06 -15.37
C ILE A 40 -10.48 4.24 -15.80
N GLU A 41 -10.97 3.43 -16.75
CA GLU A 41 -12.37 3.47 -17.20
C GLU A 41 -13.37 3.12 -16.08
N ARG A 42 -12.92 2.35 -15.07
CA ARG A 42 -13.71 2.03 -13.87
C ARG A 42 -13.61 3.12 -12.80
N GLY A 43 -12.85 4.19 -13.04
CA GLY A 43 -12.55 5.25 -12.07
C GLY A 43 -11.53 4.84 -11.01
N VAL A 44 -10.77 3.76 -11.23
CA VAL A 44 -9.78 3.24 -10.28
C VAL A 44 -8.37 3.64 -10.72
N VAL A 45 -7.64 4.35 -9.86
CA VAL A 45 -6.29 4.83 -10.19
C VAL A 45 -5.28 3.67 -10.22
N PRO A 46 -4.58 3.42 -11.35
CA PRO A 46 -3.61 2.33 -11.44
C PRO A 46 -2.27 2.70 -10.80
N PHE A 47 -1.75 1.79 -9.97
CA PHE A 47 -0.39 1.80 -9.42
C PHE A 47 0.35 0.53 -9.84
N ILE A 48 1.68 0.52 -9.76
CA ILE A 48 2.49 -0.69 -10.01
C ILE A 48 3.43 -1.02 -8.85
N LYS A 49 3.51 -2.31 -8.52
CA LYS A 49 4.55 -2.85 -7.63
C LYS A 49 5.89 -2.90 -8.37
N ILE A 50 6.92 -2.25 -7.83
CA ILE A 50 8.25 -2.17 -8.45
C ILE A 50 9.32 -3.03 -7.78
N ASP A 51 9.18 -3.35 -6.48
CA ASP A 51 10.19 -4.13 -5.75
C ASP A 51 10.39 -5.56 -6.32
N LYS A 52 11.65 -6.00 -6.37
CA LYS A 52 12.07 -7.33 -6.86
C LYS A 52 12.28 -8.34 -5.72
N GLY A 53 11.59 -8.11 -4.60
CA GLY A 53 11.70 -8.92 -3.39
C GLY A 53 12.73 -8.36 -2.40
N LEU A 54 13.00 -9.15 -1.37
CA LEU A 54 13.77 -8.73 -0.20
C LEU A 54 15.14 -9.42 -0.16
N GLU A 55 16.11 -8.74 0.40
CA GLU A 55 17.38 -9.31 0.84
C GLU A 55 17.20 -10.21 2.08
N ALA A 56 18.29 -10.86 2.49
CA ALA A 56 18.31 -11.61 3.75
C ALA A 56 18.08 -10.65 4.93
N GLU A 57 17.57 -11.20 6.03
CA GLU A 57 17.42 -10.39 7.24
C GLU A 57 18.80 -10.04 7.82
N GLU A 58 19.00 -8.75 8.06
CA GLU A 58 20.16 -8.20 8.74
C GLU A 58 19.69 -7.04 9.62
N ASN A 59 20.24 -6.91 10.82
CA ASN A 59 19.84 -5.88 11.79
C ASN A 59 18.31 -5.83 12.01
N GLY A 60 17.65 -6.99 12.07
CA GLY A 60 16.22 -7.08 12.33
C GLY A 60 15.33 -6.51 11.23
N VAL A 61 15.86 -6.28 10.03
CA VAL A 61 15.11 -5.77 8.87
C VAL A 61 15.48 -6.55 7.61
N GLN A 62 14.65 -6.41 6.57
CA GLN A 62 14.94 -6.90 5.24
C GLN A 62 14.80 -5.75 4.24
N LEU A 63 15.93 -5.33 3.67
CA LEU A 63 15.99 -4.35 2.60
C LEU A 63 15.44 -4.95 1.30
N MET A 64 15.10 -4.09 0.35
CA MET A 64 14.73 -4.49 -0.99
C MET A 64 15.97 -4.89 -1.79
N LYS A 65 15.83 -5.90 -2.65
CA LYS A 65 16.87 -6.26 -3.61
C LYS A 65 17.11 -5.12 -4.61
N PRO A 66 18.33 -5.02 -5.18
CA PRO A 66 18.61 -4.07 -6.26
C PRO A 66 17.64 -4.20 -7.44
N MET A 67 17.34 -3.07 -8.07
CA MET A 67 16.39 -2.96 -9.18
C MET A 67 17.06 -2.24 -10.39
N PRO A 68 18.01 -2.90 -11.08
CA PRO A 68 18.78 -2.23 -12.14
C PRO A 68 17.93 -1.73 -13.31
N ASP A 69 16.78 -2.35 -13.55
CA ASP A 69 15.86 -1.99 -14.64
C ASP A 69 14.73 -1.03 -14.22
N LEU A 70 14.85 -0.36 -13.06
CA LEU A 70 13.77 0.46 -12.50
C LEU A 70 13.37 1.61 -13.44
N ASP A 71 14.33 2.35 -14.02
CA ASP A 71 14.02 3.47 -14.93
C ASP A 71 13.22 3.04 -16.17
N ALA A 72 13.56 1.88 -16.73
CA ALA A 72 12.85 1.31 -17.87
C ALA A 72 11.41 0.92 -17.49
N LEU A 73 11.22 0.35 -16.30
CA LEU A 73 9.91 0.00 -15.77
C LEU A 73 9.05 1.26 -15.52
N LEU A 74 9.60 2.30 -14.91
CA LEU A 74 8.89 3.56 -14.64
C LEU A 74 8.46 4.25 -15.94
N THR A 75 9.36 4.33 -16.93
CA THR A 75 9.07 4.88 -18.25
C THR A 75 7.89 4.15 -18.92
N LYS A 76 7.93 2.81 -18.91
CA LYS A 76 6.88 1.96 -19.48
C LYS A 76 5.55 2.12 -18.73
N ALA A 77 5.58 2.10 -17.41
CA ALA A 77 4.37 2.21 -16.58
C ALA A 77 3.67 3.56 -16.79
N ARG A 78 4.44 4.65 -16.81
CA ARG A 78 3.94 6.00 -17.09
C ARG A 78 3.28 6.09 -18.47
N ALA A 79 3.89 5.48 -19.49
CA ALA A 79 3.33 5.47 -20.84
C ALA A 79 1.97 4.73 -20.94
N LEU A 80 1.68 3.81 -20.01
CA LEU A 80 0.39 3.11 -19.88
C LEU A 80 -0.61 3.83 -18.98
N GLY A 81 -0.30 5.06 -18.53
CA GLY A 81 -1.16 5.84 -17.64
C GLY A 81 -1.15 5.38 -16.18
N VAL A 82 -0.15 4.59 -15.76
CA VAL A 82 0.04 4.27 -14.34
C VAL A 82 0.40 5.56 -13.59
N PHE A 83 -0.32 5.83 -12.50
CA PHE A 83 -0.16 7.07 -11.73
C PHE A 83 1.02 7.01 -10.75
N GLY A 84 1.25 5.85 -10.14
CA GLY A 84 2.22 5.71 -9.07
C GLY A 84 2.78 4.30 -8.90
N THR A 85 3.70 4.16 -7.96
CA THR A 85 4.37 2.91 -7.66
C THR A 85 4.07 2.44 -6.24
N LYS A 86 4.58 1.25 -5.92
CA LYS A 86 4.64 0.73 -4.56
C LYS A 86 5.81 -0.23 -4.40
N GLU A 87 6.58 -0.05 -3.33
CA GLU A 87 7.78 -0.82 -3.04
C GLU A 87 7.82 -1.24 -1.57
N ARG A 88 8.18 -2.50 -1.30
CA ARG A 88 8.05 -3.12 0.03
C ARG A 88 9.37 -3.54 0.63
N SER A 89 9.64 -3.08 1.84
CA SER A 89 10.66 -3.62 2.76
C SER A 89 9.99 -4.21 4.01
N VAL A 90 10.75 -4.87 4.89
CA VAL A 90 10.23 -5.46 6.14
C VAL A 90 11.07 -5.05 7.34
N VAL A 91 10.39 -4.77 8.44
CA VAL A 91 10.96 -4.54 9.77
C VAL A 91 10.46 -5.64 10.70
N ASN A 92 11.38 -6.48 11.20
CA ASN A 92 11.07 -7.59 12.09
C ASN A 92 11.35 -7.27 13.58
N LEU A 93 12.33 -6.40 13.87
CA LEU A 93 12.72 -6.01 15.23
C LEU A 93 12.92 -4.49 15.34
N ALA A 94 12.95 -3.95 16.56
CA ALA A 94 13.12 -2.53 16.86
C ALA A 94 14.60 -2.08 16.79
N ASN A 95 15.30 -2.51 15.74
CA ASN A 95 16.68 -2.10 15.50
C ASN A 95 16.71 -0.72 14.82
N ARG A 96 17.28 0.27 15.52
CA ARG A 96 17.33 1.67 15.03
C ARG A 96 18.08 1.81 13.70
N ASP A 97 19.25 1.18 13.57
CA ASP A 97 20.07 1.30 12.38
C ASP A 97 19.43 0.58 11.18
N GLY A 98 18.84 -0.59 11.42
CA GLY A 98 18.08 -1.33 10.42
C GLY A 98 16.87 -0.55 9.91
N ILE A 99 16.07 0.02 10.81
CA ILE A 99 14.88 0.82 10.44
C ILE A 99 15.29 2.09 9.69
N ALA A 100 16.36 2.78 10.13
CA ALA A 100 16.89 3.94 9.42
C ALA A 100 17.36 3.57 8.00
N ALA A 101 18.03 2.42 7.84
CA ALA A 101 18.44 1.91 6.52
C ALA A 101 17.24 1.59 5.62
N VAL A 102 16.18 0.99 6.18
CA VAL A 102 14.91 0.74 5.48
C VAL A 102 14.29 2.05 4.98
N VAL A 103 14.14 3.05 5.85
CA VAL A 103 13.53 4.33 5.48
C VAL A 103 14.38 5.05 4.44
N LYS A 104 15.71 5.07 4.62
CA LYS A 104 16.63 5.65 3.64
C LYS A 104 16.46 5.01 2.26
N GLN A 105 16.52 3.68 2.17
CA GLN A 105 16.37 2.97 0.90
C GLN A 105 15.01 3.26 0.23
N GLN A 106 13.94 3.24 1.03
CA GLN A 106 12.59 3.56 0.56
C GLN A 106 12.51 4.96 -0.05
N PHE A 107 13.03 5.99 0.62
CA PHE A 107 13.00 7.36 0.11
C PHE A 107 13.95 7.60 -1.07
N GLU A 108 15.09 6.90 -1.15
CA GLU A 108 15.97 6.93 -2.32
C GLU A 108 15.26 6.39 -3.58
N ILE A 109 14.55 5.26 -3.44
CA ILE A 109 13.71 4.71 -4.52
C ILE A 109 12.55 5.66 -4.82
N GLY A 110 11.89 6.20 -3.79
CA GLY A 110 10.81 7.18 -3.94
C GLY A 110 11.24 8.43 -4.71
N ALA A 111 12.46 8.92 -4.49
CA ALA A 111 13.03 10.04 -5.24
C ALA A 111 13.23 9.69 -6.73
N GLN A 112 13.67 8.47 -7.04
CA GLN A 112 13.74 7.99 -8.42
C GLN A 112 12.34 7.96 -9.06
N VAL A 113 11.33 7.44 -8.36
CA VAL A 113 9.93 7.43 -8.84
C VAL A 113 9.41 8.86 -9.11
N LEU A 114 9.66 9.79 -8.19
CA LEU A 114 9.28 11.20 -8.33
C LEU A 114 9.96 11.86 -9.53
N SER A 115 11.20 11.49 -9.86
CA SER A 115 11.91 12.01 -11.04
C SER A 115 11.26 11.63 -12.37
N HIS A 116 10.45 10.55 -12.38
CA HIS A 116 9.61 10.15 -13.52
C HIS A 116 8.20 10.79 -13.47
N GLY A 117 7.93 11.66 -12.50
CA GLY A 117 6.63 12.31 -12.32
C GLY A 117 5.52 11.34 -11.88
N MET A 118 5.89 10.27 -11.16
CA MET A 118 4.97 9.28 -10.62
C MET A 118 4.88 9.40 -9.09
N MET A 119 3.78 8.94 -8.49
CA MET A 119 3.57 8.98 -7.03
C MET A 119 4.13 7.71 -6.36
N PRO A 120 5.19 7.78 -5.52
CA PRO A 120 5.66 6.61 -4.78
C PRO A 120 4.77 6.29 -3.58
N ILE A 121 4.50 5.01 -3.38
CA ILE A 121 3.96 4.48 -2.12
C ILE A 121 5.10 3.76 -1.38
N ILE A 122 5.57 4.40 -0.32
CA ILE A 122 6.62 3.89 0.58
C ILE A 122 6.02 2.83 1.52
N GLU A 123 6.41 1.55 1.40
CA GLU A 123 5.88 0.43 2.23
C GLU A 123 6.96 -0.24 3.13
N PRO A 124 7.40 0.42 4.22
CA PRO A 124 8.17 -0.22 5.27
C PRO A 124 7.24 -1.01 6.21
N GLU A 125 7.04 -2.29 5.93
CA GLU A 125 6.12 -3.14 6.71
C GLU A 125 6.75 -3.57 8.04
N VAL A 126 6.20 -3.11 9.15
CA VAL A 126 6.48 -3.69 10.47
C VAL A 126 5.71 -4.99 10.63
N ASN A 127 6.42 -6.09 10.90
CA ASN A 127 5.82 -7.39 11.15
C ASN A 127 4.93 -7.34 12.39
N ILE A 128 3.62 -7.57 12.22
CA ILE A 128 2.65 -7.49 13.32
C ILE A 128 2.88 -8.52 14.43
N LYS A 129 3.70 -9.54 14.16
CA LYS A 129 4.11 -10.59 15.13
C LYS A 129 5.43 -10.27 15.83
N SER A 130 6.08 -9.16 15.51
CA SER A 130 7.30 -8.75 16.19
C SER A 130 7.05 -8.62 17.69
N PRO A 131 7.94 -9.17 18.55
CA PRO A 131 7.85 -8.96 20.00
C PRO A 131 8.08 -7.50 20.39
N GLU A 132 8.67 -6.71 19.49
CA GLU A 132 9.07 -5.32 19.71
C GLU A 132 8.25 -4.35 18.85
N ARG A 133 7.09 -4.79 18.35
CA ARG A 133 6.28 -4.06 17.37
C ARG A 133 6.03 -2.59 17.73
N ALA A 134 5.63 -2.31 18.97
CA ALA A 134 5.32 -0.94 19.40
C ALA A 134 6.56 -0.02 19.38
N GLU A 135 7.73 -0.57 19.72
CA GLU A 135 9.00 0.17 19.66
C GLU A 135 9.44 0.35 18.21
N ALA A 136 9.33 -0.69 17.38
CA ALA A 136 9.62 -0.62 15.95
C ALA A 136 8.72 0.39 15.23
N ASP A 137 7.42 0.43 15.53
CA ASP A 137 6.48 1.41 14.97
C ASP A 137 6.90 2.86 15.35
N ALA A 138 7.33 3.09 16.59
CA ALA A 138 7.76 4.40 17.05
C ALA A 138 9.06 4.87 16.38
N ILE A 139 10.06 3.98 16.28
CA ILE A 139 11.31 4.28 15.55
C ILE A 139 11.00 4.56 14.09
N LEU A 140 10.15 3.73 13.45
CA LEU A 140 9.77 3.90 12.06
C LEU A 140 9.08 5.25 11.81
N ARG A 141 8.14 5.65 12.67
CA ARG A 141 7.51 6.98 12.60
C ARG A 141 8.55 8.09 12.60
N ASP A 142 9.48 8.03 13.55
CA ASP A 142 10.48 9.09 13.73
C ASP A 142 11.45 9.17 12.55
N GLU A 143 11.88 8.04 12.01
CA GLU A 143 12.73 8.01 10.81
C GLU A 143 11.97 8.49 9.55
N ILE A 144 10.69 8.13 9.39
CA ILE A 144 9.87 8.65 8.29
C ILE A 144 9.70 10.16 8.41
N LEU A 145 9.44 10.71 9.61
CA LEU A 145 9.32 12.16 9.81
C LEU A 145 10.60 12.89 9.38
N LYS A 146 11.78 12.40 9.78
CA LYS A 146 13.07 12.96 9.34
C LYS A 146 13.22 12.94 7.82
N ALA A 147 12.84 11.83 7.18
CA ALA A 147 12.93 11.69 5.72
C ALA A 147 11.94 12.62 4.99
N LEU A 148 10.74 12.80 5.54
CA LEU A 148 9.75 13.76 5.04
C LEU A 148 10.24 15.19 5.20
N ASP A 149 10.84 15.57 6.33
CA ASP A 149 11.40 16.91 6.53
C ASP A 149 12.48 17.23 5.48
N ALA A 150 13.29 16.23 5.11
CA ALA A 150 14.34 16.34 4.09
C ALA A 150 13.84 16.32 2.64
N LEU A 151 12.59 15.90 2.37
CA LEU A 151 12.06 15.83 1.02
C LEU A 151 11.98 17.24 0.38
N PRO A 152 12.37 17.48 -0.87
CA PRO A 152 12.29 18.79 -1.49
C PRO A 152 10.89 19.42 -1.46
N GLU A 153 10.83 20.76 -1.41
CA GLU A 153 9.55 21.48 -1.49
C GLU A 153 8.78 21.13 -2.78
N GLY A 154 7.44 21.08 -2.66
CA GLY A 154 6.56 20.71 -3.77
C GLY A 154 6.49 19.21 -4.08
N GLN A 155 7.29 18.37 -3.40
CA GLN A 155 7.20 16.92 -3.53
C GLN A 155 6.35 16.32 -2.40
N GLN A 156 5.62 15.26 -2.74
CA GLN A 156 4.84 14.47 -1.79
C GLN A 156 5.06 12.99 -2.05
N VAL A 157 4.84 12.18 -1.01
CA VAL A 157 4.80 10.71 -1.11
C VAL A 157 3.49 10.19 -0.53
N MET A 158 3.14 8.96 -0.87
CA MET A 158 2.16 8.18 -0.12
C MET A 158 2.88 7.19 0.80
N LEU A 159 2.28 6.88 1.94
CA LEU A 159 2.83 5.92 2.89
C LEU A 159 1.90 4.71 2.98
N LYS A 160 2.46 3.51 2.93
CA LYS A 160 1.75 2.26 3.21
C LYS A 160 2.34 1.57 4.42
N LEU A 161 1.64 1.63 5.54
CA LEU A 161 2.17 1.18 6.82
C LEU A 161 1.37 0.00 7.35
N SER A 162 2.00 -0.82 8.20
CA SER A 162 1.27 -1.70 9.10
C SER A 162 0.35 -0.86 9.97
N ILE A 163 -0.87 -1.35 10.26
CA ILE A 163 -1.71 -0.70 11.26
C ILE A 163 -0.90 -0.70 12.58
N PRO A 164 -0.69 0.45 13.25
CA PRO A 164 0.24 0.52 14.38
C PRO A 164 -0.27 -0.29 15.57
N ALA A 165 0.64 -0.75 16.44
CA ALA A 165 0.27 -1.40 17.71
C ALA A 165 -0.52 -0.46 18.63
N THR A 166 -0.22 0.84 18.58
CA THR A 166 -0.93 1.89 19.32
C THR A 166 -1.70 2.76 18.34
N PRO A 167 -3.06 2.78 18.39
CA PRO A 167 -3.86 3.66 17.55
C PRO A 167 -3.44 5.13 17.67
N GLY A 168 -3.42 5.83 16.55
CA GLY A 168 -3.04 7.25 16.49
C GLY A 168 -1.54 7.53 16.51
N LEU A 169 -0.68 6.50 16.63
CA LEU A 169 0.78 6.67 16.61
C LEU A 169 1.28 7.41 15.36
N PHE A 170 0.65 7.16 14.21
CA PHE A 170 1.03 7.76 12.92
C PHE A 170 0.26 9.03 12.56
N ASP A 171 -0.51 9.63 13.49
CA ASP A 171 -1.20 10.91 13.25
C ASP A 171 -0.25 12.03 12.77
N PRO A 172 0.98 12.18 13.31
CA PRO A 172 1.94 13.15 12.77
C PRO A 172 2.31 12.93 11.30
N LEU A 173 2.29 11.68 10.81
CA LEU A 173 2.54 11.36 9.40
C LEU A 173 1.33 11.70 8.53
N ILE A 174 0.12 11.49 9.05
CA ILE A 174 -1.15 11.82 8.38
C ILE A 174 -1.28 13.32 8.16
N ASP A 175 -0.87 14.11 9.15
CA ASP A 175 -1.01 15.57 9.13
C ASP A 175 0.19 16.26 8.42
N HIS A 176 1.22 15.51 8.03
CA HIS A 176 2.42 16.07 7.41
C HIS A 176 2.15 16.57 5.98
N PRO A 177 2.53 17.82 5.61
CA PRO A 177 2.18 18.42 4.32
C PRO A 177 2.77 17.70 3.10
N LYS A 178 3.87 16.97 3.29
CA LYS A 178 4.51 16.16 2.24
C LYS A 178 3.97 14.73 2.11
N VAL A 179 2.90 14.40 2.84
CA VAL A 179 2.21 13.11 2.74
C VAL A 179 0.88 13.33 2.03
N LEU A 180 0.73 12.75 0.84
CA LEU A 180 -0.53 12.82 0.10
C LEU A 180 -1.61 11.95 0.76
N ARG A 181 -1.24 10.73 1.18
CA ARG A 181 -2.14 9.81 1.86
C ARG A 181 -1.37 8.73 2.62
N VAL A 182 -1.94 8.31 3.74
CA VAL A 182 -1.51 7.09 4.46
C VAL A 182 -2.52 5.98 4.20
N VAL A 183 -2.01 4.83 3.72
CA VAL A 183 -2.78 3.61 3.50
C VAL A 183 -2.26 2.47 4.36
N ALA A 184 -3.10 1.50 4.69
CA ALA A 184 -2.76 0.40 5.60
C ALA A 184 -2.67 -0.93 4.86
N LEU A 185 -1.62 -1.70 5.13
CA LEU A 185 -1.60 -3.14 4.83
C LEU A 185 -2.30 -3.92 5.95
N SER A 186 -2.92 -5.07 5.61
CA SER A 186 -3.58 -5.90 6.64
C SER A 186 -2.60 -6.69 7.50
N GLY A 187 -1.33 -6.82 7.08
CA GLY A 187 -0.23 -7.33 7.92
C GLY A 187 -0.30 -8.81 8.35
N GLY A 188 -1.36 -9.52 7.97
CA GLY A 188 -1.63 -10.89 8.45
C GLY A 188 -2.93 -11.01 9.25
N PHE A 189 -3.58 -9.90 9.59
CA PHE A 189 -4.95 -9.91 10.09
C PHE A 189 -5.92 -10.43 9.01
N LYS A 190 -6.96 -11.13 9.46
CA LYS A 190 -8.15 -11.42 8.65
C LYS A 190 -8.96 -10.14 8.42
N ARG A 191 -9.84 -10.12 7.40
CA ARG A 191 -10.59 -8.91 7.04
C ARG A 191 -11.33 -8.26 8.22
N PRO A 192 -12.11 -8.98 9.06
CA PRO A 192 -12.86 -8.33 10.14
C PRO A 192 -11.95 -7.63 11.17
N GLU A 193 -10.86 -8.27 11.55
CA GLU A 193 -9.88 -7.74 12.51
C GLU A 193 -9.11 -6.56 11.91
N ALA A 194 -8.66 -6.68 10.65
CA ALA A 194 -8.00 -5.60 9.95
C ALA A 194 -8.90 -4.35 9.82
N CYS A 195 -10.19 -4.55 9.53
CA CYS A 195 -11.16 -3.46 9.47
C CYS A 195 -11.39 -2.81 10.84
N ALA A 196 -11.52 -3.61 11.91
CA ALA A 196 -11.68 -3.09 13.27
C ALA A 196 -10.47 -2.25 13.71
N GLU A 197 -9.26 -2.73 13.49
CA GLU A 197 -8.03 -2.00 13.84
C GLU A 197 -7.82 -0.76 12.95
N LEU A 198 -8.16 -0.83 11.66
CA LEU A 198 -8.09 0.32 10.75
C LEU A 198 -9.05 1.45 11.16
N ALA A 199 -10.25 1.09 11.63
CA ALA A 199 -11.25 2.07 12.06
C ALA A 199 -10.78 2.91 13.27
N ARG A 200 -9.81 2.42 14.05
CA ARG A 200 -9.23 3.14 15.20
C ARG A 200 -8.17 4.18 14.82
N ASN A 201 -7.77 4.24 13.54
CA ASN A 201 -6.72 5.12 13.07
C ASN A 201 -7.30 6.18 12.12
N ARG A 202 -7.33 7.45 12.59
CA ARG A 202 -7.83 8.60 11.82
C ARG A 202 -7.05 8.75 10.52
N GLY A 203 -7.70 9.19 9.44
CA GLY A 203 -7.05 9.56 8.17
C GLY A 203 -6.44 8.41 7.35
N MET A 204 -6.14 7.26 7.96
CA MET A 204 -5.61 6.07 7.30
C MET A 204 -6.71 5.29 6.57
N ILE A 205 -6.45 4.85 5.34
CA ILE A 205 -7.41 4.04 4.54
C ILE A 205 -6.81 2.68 4.19
N ALA A 206 -7.61 1.70 3.78
CA ALA A 206 -7.09 0.36 3.47
C ALA A 206 -6.32 0.31 2.14
N SER A 207 -5.28 -0.52 2.09
CA SER A 207 -4.62 -1.03 0.89
C SER A 207 -4.40 -2.54 1.06
N PHE A 208 -5.52 -3.26 1.17
CA PHE A 208 -5.54 -4.69 1.47
C PHE A 208 -5.43 -5.55 0.19
N SER A 209 -4.70 -6.67 0.31
CA SER A 209 -4.61 -7.70 -0.73
C SER A 209 -5.32 -8.97 -0.26
N ARG A 210 -4.66 -9.81 0.55
CA ARG A 210 -5.24 -11.07 1.03
C ARG A 210 -6.60 -10.89 1.71
N ALA A 211 -6.74 -9.89 2.60
CA ALA A 211 -8.00 -9.63 3.29
C ALA A 211 -9.17 -9.24 2.36
N LEU A 212 -8.89 -8.65 1.18
CA LEU A 212 -9.92 -8.38 0.17
C LEU A 212 -10.37 -9.67 -0.53
N LEU A 213 -9.46 -10.62 -0.72
CA LEU A 213 -9.64 -11.78 -1.60
C LEU A 213 -9.90 -13.10 -0.86
N GLU A 214 -9.88 -13.10 0.47
CA GLU A 214 -9.81 -14.32 1.29
C GLU A 214 -11.01 -15.27 1.13
N ASP A 215 -12.16 -14.76 0.70
CA ASP A 215 -13.37 -15.55 0.48
C ASP A 215 -13.61 -15.91 -1.00
N LEU A 216 -12.90 -15.26 -1.94
CA LEU A 216 -13.12 -15.48 -3.36
C LEU A 216 -12.53 -16.82 -3.82
N ARG A 217 -13.31 -17.59 -4.58
CA ARG A 217 -12.90 -18.89 -5.12
C ARG A 217 -13.12 -18.95 -6.63
N HIS A 218 -12.33 -19.77 -7.30
CA HIS A 218 -12.44 -19.92 -8.76
C HIS A 218 -13.80 -20.50 -9.18
N GLY A 219 -14.32 -21.46 -8.43
CA GLY A 219 -15.57 -22.18 -8.75
C GLY A 219 -16.86 -21.47 -8.35
N MET A 220 -16.80 -20.27 -7.76
CA MET A 220 -18.00 -19.48 -7.47
C MET A 220 -18.70 -19.07 -8.77
N THR A 221 -20.03 -19.08 -8.76
CA THR A 221 -20.83 -18.40 -9.80
C THR A 221 -20.55 -16.89 -9.80
N ASP A 222 -20.91 -16.18 -10.86
CA ASP A 222 -20.68 -14.73 -10.93
C ASP A 222 -21.45 -13.99 -9.83
N ALA A 223 -22.69 -14.40 -9.54
CA ALA A 223 -23.49 -13.81 -8.47
C ALA A 223 -22.87 -14.00 -7.08
N GLU A 224 -22.38 -15.21 -6.76
CA GLU A 224 -21.69 -15.48 -5.47
C GLU A 224 -20.38 -14.70 -5.37
N PHE A 225 -19.64 -14.62 -6.47
CA PHE A 225 -18.37 -13.91 -6.54
C PHE A 225 -18.57 -12.40 -6.31
N ASP A 226 -19.53 -11.79 -7.01
CA ASP A 226 -19.83 -10.37 -6.90
C ASP A 226 -20.39 -10.03 -5.52
N ALA A 227 -21.26 -10.88 -4.94
CA ALA A 227 -21.75 -10.69 -3.58
C ALA A 227 -20.62 -10.71 -2.55
N ALA A 228 -19.72 -11.71 -2.61
CA ALA A 228 -18.60 -11.83 -1.68
C ALA A 228 -17.59 -10.68 -1.83
N LEU A 229 -17.29 -10.27 -3.07
CA LEU A 229 -16.41 -9.13 -3.33
C LEU A 229 -17.03 -7.82 -2.86
N GLY A 230 -18.33 -7.61 -3.12
CA GLY A 230 -19.08 -6.44 -2.67
C GLY A 230 -19.09 -6.31 -1.15
N GLU A 231 -19.38 -7.39 -0.42
CA GLU A 231 -19.34 -7.41 1.04
C GLU A 231 -17.94 -7.05 1.58
N ALA A 232 -16.89 -7.60 0.97
CA ALA A 232 -15.52 -7.29 1.35
C ALA A 232 -15.17 -5.81 1.10
N ILE A 233 -15.53 -5.26 -0.06
CA ILE A 233 -15.32 -3.85 -0.41
C ILE A 233 -16.08 -2.94 0.56
N ASP A 234 -17.34 -3.27 0.89
CA ASP A 234 -18.18 -2.48 1.79
C ASP A 234 -17.61 -2.42 3.20
N ALA A 235 -17.19 -3.57 3.75
CA ALA A 235 -16.56 -3.62 5.07
C ALA A 235 -15.25 -2.82 5.12
N ILE A 236 -14.42 -2.93 4.08
CA ILE A 236 -13.13 -2.24 3.98
C ILE A 236 -13.32 -0.74 3.78
N HIS A 237 -14.29 -0.35 2.95
CA HIS A 237 -14.65 1.05 2.72
C HIS A 237 -15.16 1.68 4.01
N ALA A 238 -16.10 1.04 4.71
CA ALA A 238 -16.62 1.51 6.00
C ALA A 238 -15.48 1.74 7.01
N ALA A 239 -14.56 0.79 7.18
CA ALA A 239 -13.39 0.95 8.05
C ALA A 239 -12.43 2.07 7.61
N SER A 240 -12.37 2.35 6.31
CA SER A 240 -11.54 3.42 5.74
C SER A 240 -12.16 4.82 5.95
N THR A 241 -13.49 4.94 5.95
CA THR A 241 -14.20 6.23 5.98
C THR A 241 -14.86 6.55 7.32
N GLN A 242 -15.26 5.54 8.08
CA GLN A 242 -15.95 5.67 9.36
C GLN A 242 -14.99 5.27 10.47
N LYS A 243 -14.48 6.27 11.20
CA LYS A 243 -13.49 6.05 12.26
C LYS A 243 -14.18 5.91 13.60
N ALA A 244 -13.71 4.95 14.41
CA ALA A 244 -14.13 4.82 15.78
C ALA A 244 -13.72 6.10 16.52
N MET A 245 -14.64 6.66 17.31
CA MET A 245 -14.30 7.81 18.15
C MET A 245 -13.16 7.40 19.09
N ALA A 246 -12.11 8.22 19.15
CA ALA A 246 -11.07 8.04 20.15
C ALA A 246 -11.74 8.14 21.52
N THR A 247 -11.68 7.07 22.31
CA THR A 247 -12.01 7.17 23.74
C THR A 247 -10.95 8.08 24.35
N ALA A 248 -11.39 9.26 24.78
CA ALA A 248 -10.57 10.27 25.45
C ALA A 248 -9.93 9.74 26.73
#